data_AF-A0A969Q2E8-F1
#
_entry.id   AF-A0A969Q2E8-F1
#
_cell.length_a   1.000
_cell.length_b   1.000
_cell.length_c   1.000
_cell.angle_alpha   90.00
_cell.angle_beta   90.00
_cell.angle_gamma   90.00
#
_symmetry.space_group_name_H-M   'P 1'
#
loop_
_entity.id
_entity.type
_entity.pdbx_description
1 polymer ?
#
loop_
_entity_poly.entity_id
_entity_poly.type
_entity_poly.pdbx_seq_one_letter_code
_entity_poly.pdbx_strand_id
1 'polypeptide(L)'
;MLLWQEKQQPIAPFKSCKHRMLQMERLSGNSNPISRLVGTLQDAVAGMMSGDKGPLPGGFKTINISRYGPVRMKRSMRDLAWFLRYVTYAIVAGDPSLLRVNVRGLRGIIPEDVTLTTVVALQEMRWKSLSYFKEDEEATEIVKYYFDVLIEEYQVEKPRVHVREGISPDQQGLQLPQVYVLAAESRPRFVMKPNLSATEKQAAIKAAYRQVFEFDINRAYGLSLGDLESKVKSGNISVKEFVRALGKSRLYRRQFYEPHSISRTIELAFRHFLGRALSSLEEFQDYFDIISKKGLPALVDALVDSQEYADYFGEETVPYLRGLGQEAQECRNWGPQFDLFNYSAPVRKVPQFVT
;
A
#
# COMPACT_ATOMS: atom_id res chain seq x y z
N MET A 1 -37.52 9.64 1.00
CA MET A 1 -37.97 10.76 0.15
C MET A 1 -36.92 11.86 0.28
N LEU A 2 -36.19 12.13 -0.81
CA LEU A 2 -35.17 13.19 -0.99
C LEU A 2 -33.88 13.02 -0.14
N LEU A 3 -32.67 13.34 -0.58
CA LEU A 3 -32.02 13.70 -1.84
C LEU A 3 -30.57 13.96 -1.40
N TRP A 4 -29.57 13.22 -1.89
CA TRP A 4 -28.20 13.75 -1.95
C TRP A 4 -27.53 13.19 -3.20
N GLN A 5 -27.58 14.02 -4.25
CA GLN A 5 -26.88 13.87 -5.51
C GLN A 5 -25.39 14.14 -5.27
N GLU A 6 -24.53 13.20 -5.64
CA GLU A 6 -23.11 13.48 -5.80
C GLU A 6 -22.77 13.44 -7.30
N LYS A 7 -22.24 14.57 -7.76
CA LYS A 7 -21.92 14.90 -9.14
C LYS A 7 -20.83 13.97 -9.69
N GLN A 8 -21.16 13.15 -10.67
CA GLN A 8 -20.17 12.61 -11.60
C GLN A 8 -19.70 13.73 -12.53
N GLN A 9 -18.39 14.01 -12.55
CA GLN A 9 -17.78 14.81 -13.61
C GLN A 9 -17.58 13.94 -14.85
N PRO A 10 -17.86 14.43 -16.07
CA PRO A 10 -17.66 13.66 -17.29
C PRO A 10 -16.16 13.61 -17.66
N ILE A 11 -15.67 12.40 -17.95
CA ILE A 11 -14.33 12.16 -18.50
C ILE A 11 -14.35 12.60 -19.97
N ALA A 12 -13.47 13.52 -20.35
CA ALA A 12 -13.33 14.00 -21.73
C ALA A 12 -12.68 12.94 -22.64
N PRO A 13 -13.05 12.86 -23.95
CA PRO A 13 -12.48 11.90 -24.87
C PRO A 13 -11.10 12.35 -25.37
N PHE A 14 -10.09 11.48 -25.23
CA PHE A 14 -8.74 11.77 -25.72
C PHE A 14 -8.60 11.40 -27.20
N LYS A 15 -8.17 12.39 -27.99
CA LYS A 15 -8.03 12.34 -29.44
C LYS A 15 -6.80 11.54 -29.90
N SER A 16 -7.02 10.81 -30.98
CA SER A 16 -6.10 10.26 -31.98
C SER A 16 -4.67 10.83 -32.03
N CYS A 17 -3.68 9.94 -32.00
CA CYS A 17 -2.33 10.19 -32.48
C CYS A 17 -1.91 9.07 -33.44
N LYS A 18 -2.40 9.14 -34.67
CA LYS A 18 -2.14 8.16 -35.75
C LYS A 18 -1.21 8.77 -36.79
N HIS A 19 0.07 9.04 -36.47
CA HIS A 19 1.06 9.47 -37.47
C HIS A 19 2.50 9.20 -37.03
N ARG A 20 2.96 7.96 -37.22
CA ARG A 20 4.36 7.59 -37.50
C ARG A 20 4.49 6.08 -37.58
N MET A 21 4.36 5.52 -38.78
CA MET A 21 4.99 4.26 -39.21
C MET A 21 4.58 3.96 -40.65
N LEU A 22 5.03 4.80 -41.56
CA LEU A 22 5.12 4.46 -42.98
C LEU A 22 6.47 4.97 -43.46
N GLN A 23 7.50 4.13 -43.31
CA GLN A 23 8.63 4.10 -44.23
C GLN A 23 9.48 2.85 -43.97
N MET A 24 9.85 2.19 -45.06
CA MET A 24 10.78 1.07 -45.21
C MET A 24 10.21 -0.36 -45.22
N GLU A 25 9.42 -0.64 -46.26
CA GLU A 25 9.56 -1.91 -46.99
C GLU A 25 10.50 -1.70 -48.19
N ARG A 26 11.57 -2.50 -48.25
CA ARG A 26 12.16 -3.10 -49.46
C ARG A 26 13.39 -3.92 -49.04
N LEU A 27 13.34 -5.25 -49.19
CA LEU A 27 14.13 -6.01 -50.19
C LEU A 27 14.10 -7.54 -49.95
N SER A 28 13.97 -8.26 -51.07
CA SER A 28 14.20 -9.70 -51.30
C SER A 28 13.15 -10.67 -50.73
N GLY A 29 12.74 -11.76 -51.39
CA GLY A 29 13.10 -12.35 -52.67
C GLY A 29 12.49 -13.77 -52.72
N ASN A 30 11.80 -14.08 -53.82
CA ASN A 30 11.45 -15.40 -54.38
C ASN A 30 11.11 -16.62 -53.47
N SER A 31 9.86 -17.09 -53.55
CA SER A 31 9.54 -18.51 -53.87
C SER A 31 8.04 -18.77 -54.10
N ASN A 32 7.78 -19.48 -55.22
CA ASN A 32 6.63 -20.30 -55.69
C ASN A 32 5.15 -19.87 -55.43
N PRO A 33 4.31 -19.70 -56.49
CA PRO A 33 2.98 -19.09 -56.38
C PRO A 33 1.81 -20.03 -55.98
N ILE A 34 1.97 -21.35 -55.99
CA ILE A 34 0.84 -22.30 -55.82
C ILE A 34 0.64 -22.73 -54.36
N SER A 35 1.70 -22.79 -53.55
CA SER A 35 1.60 -23.04 -52.10
C SER A 35 1.05 -21.83 -51.33
N ARG A 36 1.10 -20.64 -51.93
CA ARG A 36 0.57 -19.41 -51.34
C ARG A 36 -0.95 -19.39 -51.33
N LEU A 37 -1.65 -19.91 -52.34
CA LEU A 37 -3.10 -19.67 -52.47
C LEU A 37 -3.93 -20.45 -51.44
N VAL A 38 -3.50 -21.64 -51.05
CA VAL A 38 -4.17 -22.45 -50.01
C VAL A 38 -3.78 -21.96 -48.60
N GLY A 39 -2.51 -21.62 -48.37
CA GLY A 39 -2.04 -21.07 -47.10
C GLY A 39 -2.59 -19.67 -46.80
N THR A 40 -2.63 -18.79 -47.81
CA THR A 40 -3.18 -17.42 -47.66
C THR A 40 -4.68 -17.40 -47.50
N LEU A 41 -5.44 -18.36 -48.04
CA LEU A 41 -6.88 -18.47 -47.75
C LEU A 41 -7.12 -18.98 -46.33
N GLN A 42 -6.30 -19.91 -45.83
CA GLN A 42 -6.42 -20.43 -44.47
C GLN A 42 -5.97 -19.40 -43.42
N ASP A 43 -4.90 -18.65 -43.69
CA ASP A 43 -4.42 -17.54 -42.87
C ASP A 43 -5.31 -16.29 -42.98
N ALA A 44 -5.95 -16.04 -44.13
CA ALA A 44 -6.95 -14.98 -44.28
C ALA A 44 -8.27 -15.33 -43.58
N VAL A 45 -8.72 -16.59 -43.64
CA VAL A 45 -9.91 -17.04 -42.89
C VAL A 45 -9.60 -17.10 -41.38
N ALA A 46 -8.40 -17.48 -40.97
CA ALA A 46 -7.95 -17.36 -39.59
C ALA A 46 -7.87 -15.90 -39.16
N GLY A 47 -7.27 -15.01 -39.96
CA GLY A 47 -7.17 -13.58 -39.71
C GLY A 47 -8.53 -12.87 -39.67
N MET A 48 -9.50 -13.30 -40.48
CA MET A 48 -10.85 -12.76 -40.54
C MET A 48 -11.74 -13.26 -39.37
N MET A 49 -11.38 -14.40 -38.75
CA MET A 49 -11.95 -14.90 -37.50
C MET A 49 -11.19 -14.44 -36.23
N SER A 50 -10.08 -13.72 -36.39
CA SER A 50 -9.12 -13.35 -35.34
C SER A 50 -9.03 -11.84 -35.12
N GLY A 51 -10.15 -11.13 -35.21
CA GLY A 51 -10.20 -9.66 -35.12
C GLY A 51 -9.62 -9.03 -33.84
N ASP A 52 -9.18 -9.82 -32.86
CA ASP A 52 -8.63 -9.34 -31.58
C ASP A 52 -7.47 -10.21 -31.01
N LYS A 53 -6.87 -11.10 -31.81
CA LYS A 53 -5.68 -11.85 -31.37
C LYS A 53 -4.43 -11.00 -31.56
N GLY A 54 -3.84 -10.55 -30.46
CA GLY A 54 -2.55 -9.84 -30.48
C GLY A 54 -1.42 -10.70 -31.05
N PRO A 55 -0.39 -10.09 -31.66
CA PRO A 55 0.76 -10.83 -32.17
C PRO A 55 1.52 -11.50 -31.02
N LEU A 56 2.07 -12.69 -31.29
CA LEU A 56 2.90 -13.40 -30.31
C LEU A 56 4.14 -12.54 -29.94
N PRO A 57 4.50 -12.44 -28.65
CA PRO A 57 5.68 -11.71 -28.24
C PRO A 57 6.95 -12.35 -28.79
N GLY A 58 7.93 -11.52 -29.16
CA GLY A 58 9.23 -11.98 -29.66
C GLY A 58 9.94 -12.89 -28.66
N GLY A 59 10.51 -14.01 -29.13
CA GLY A 59 11.20 -14.98 -28.29
C GLY A 59 10.30 -16.03 -27.63
N PHE A 60 9.01 -16.09 -27.96
CA PHE A 60 8.12 -17.15 -27.51
C PHE A 60 8.60 -18.54 -27.96
N LYS A 61 8.71 -19.47 -26.99
CA LYS A 61 8.98 -20.88 -27.22
C LYS A 61 7.84 -21.69 -26.63
N THR A 62 7.39 -22.70 -27.37
CA THR A 62 6.40 -23.65 -26.86
C THR A 62 7.07 -24.58 -25.84
N ILE A 63 6.31 -24.96 -24.81
CA ILE A 63 6.80 -25.88 -23.78
C ILE A 63 6.76 -27.30 -24.35
N ASN A 64 7.92 -27.96 -24.42
CA ASN A 64 7.98 -29.36 -24.78
C ASN A 64 7.53 -30.23 -23.60
N ILE A 65 6.36 -30.86 -23.72
CA ILE A 65 5.69 -31.62 -22.66
C ILE A 65 6.58 -32.77 -22.14
N SER A 66 7.27 -33.47 -23.04
CA SER A 66 8.15 -34.60 -22.69
C SER A 66 9.33 -34.17 -21.83
N ARG A 67 9.89 -32.97 -22.09
CA ARG A 67 11.01 -32.41 -21.31
C ARG A 67 10.56 -31.70 -20.04
N TYR A 68 9.36 -31.12 -20.04
CA TYR A 68 8.83 -30.37 -18.91
C TYR A 68 8.43 -31.27 -17.73
N GLY A 69 7.96 -32.48 -18.04
CA GLY A 69 7.60 -33.49 -17.05
C GLY A 69 6.24 -33.25 -16.37
N PRO A 70 5.66 -34.30 -15.75
CA PRO A 70 4.29 -34.27 -15.25
C PRO A 70 4.10 -33.33 -14.05
N VAL A 71 5.11 -33.22 -13.17
CA VAL A 71 5.03 -32.39 -11.95
C VAL A 71 4.97 -30.90 -12.30
N ARG A 72 5.82 -30.44 -13.22
CA ARG A 72 5.82 -29.03 -13.65
C ARG A 72 4.55 -28.71 -14.45
N MET A 73 4.10 -29.64 -15.30
CA MET A 73 2.84 -29.49 -16.02
C MET A 73 1.65 -29.31 -15.09
N LYS A 74 1.57 -30.11 -14.02
CA LYS A 74 0.51 -29.97 -13.00
C LYS A 74 0.54 -28.60 -12.31
N ARG A 75 1.73 -28.05 -12.04
CA ARG A 75 1.88 -26.69 -11.48
C ARG A 75 1.37 -25.63 -12.45
N SER A 76 1.79 -25.67 -13.71
CA SER A 76 1.32 -24.72 -14.73
C SER A 76 -0.20 -24.77 -14.91
N MET A 77 -0.81 -25.96 -14.97
CA MET A 77 -2.27 -26.08 -15.05
C MET A 77 -2.98 -25.55 -13.80
N ARG A 78 -2.43 -25.80 -12.61
CA ARG A 78 -2.93 -25.23 -11.36
C ARG A 78 -2.87 -23.71 -11.39
N ASP A 79 -1.76 -23.14 -11.87
CA ASP A 79 -1.53 -21.69 -11.87
C ASP A 79 -2.49 -21.00 -12.86
N LEU A 80 -2.72 -21.57 -14.05
CA LEU A 80 -3.74 -21.09 -14.99
C LEU A 80 -5.16 -21.12 -14.40
N ALA A 81 -5.53 -22.23 -13.74
CA ALA A 81 -6.80 -22.31 -13.04
C ALA A 81 -6.91 -21.30 -11.88
N TRP A 82 -5.81 -21.06 -11.17
CA TRP A 82 -5.73 -20.09 -10.09
C TRP A 82 -5.92 -18.66 -10.60
N PHE A 83 -5.30 -18.29 -11.73
CA PHE A 83 -5.48 -16.97 -12.36
C PHE A 83 -6.95 -16.73 -12.71
N LEU A 84 -7.60 -17.70 -13.38
CA LEU A 84 -9.02 -17.56 -13.73
C LEU A 84 -9.90 -17.40 -12.49
N ARG A 85 -9.64 -18.19 -11.45
CA ARG A 85 -10.38 -18.13 -10.19
C ARG A 85 -10.22 -16.76 -9.50
N TYR A 86 -9.01 -16.23 -9.45
CA TYR A 86 -8.77 -14.93 -8.82
C TYR A 86 -9.34 -13.77 -9.64
N VAL A 87 -9.37 -13.87 -10.97
CA VAL A 87 -10.09 -12.90 -11.82
C VAL A 87 -11.57 -12.91 -11.48
N THR A 88 -12.20 -14.08 -11.34
CA THR A 88 -13.62 -14.13 -10.94
C THR A 88 -13.86 -13.57 -9.54
N TYR A 89 -12.94 -13.80 -8.58
CA TYR A 89 -13.05 -13.21 -7.24
C TYR A 89 -12.91 -11.69 -7.26
N ALA A 90 -11.98 -11.16 -8.06
CA ALA A 90 -11.79 -9.73 -8.20
C ALA A 90 -13.01 -9.04 -8.84
N ILE A 91 -13.60 -9.65 -9.87
CA ILE A 91 -14.83 -9.16 -10.51
C ILE A 91 -15.97 -9.10 -9.49
N VAL A 92 -16.18 -10.18 -8.72
CA VAL A 92 -17.24 -10.25 -7.70
C VAL A 92 -17.00 -9.26 -6.55
N ALA A 93 -15.73 -9.07 -6.14
CA ALA A 93 -15.37 -8.12 -5.10
C ALA A 93 -15.49 -6.65 -5.55
N GLY A 94 -15.43 -6.39 -6.86
CA GLY A 94 -15.47 -5.04 -7.42
C GLY A 94 -14.13 -4.29 -7.39
N ASP A 95 -13.07 -4.91 -6.88
CA ASP A 95 -11.75 -4.30 -6.73
C ASP A 95 -10.63 -5.20 -7.31
N PRO A 96 -9.66 -4.64 -8.08
CA PRO A 96 -8.55 -5.40 -8.64
C PRO A 96 -7.41 -5.67 -7.63
N SER A 97 -7.54 -5.24 -6.38
CA SER A 97 -6.50 -5.34 -5.35
C SER A 97 -5.99 -6.77 -5.15
N LEU A 98 -6.89 -7.75 -5.21
CA LEU A 98 -6.57 -9.19 -5.11
C LEU A 98 -5.59 -9.63 -6.21
N LEU A 99 -5.76 -9.13 -7.44
CA LEU A 99 -4.87 -9.45 -8.55
C LEU A 99 -3.52 -8.75 -8.35
N ARG A 100 -3.54 -7.44 -8.05
CA ARG A 100 -2.33 -6.64 -7.87
C ARG A 100 -1.41 -7.21 -6.79
N VAL A 101 -1.96 -7.61 -5.65
CA VAL A 101 -1.17 -8.15 -4.53
C VAL A 101 -0.59 -9.51 -4.87
N ASN A 102 -1.39 -10.44 -5.40
CA ASN A 102 -0.94 -11.83 -5.51
C ASN A 102 -0.14 -12.12 -6.79
N VAL A 103 -0.24 -11.26 -7.81
CA VAL A 103 0.36 -11.49 -9.13
C VAL A 103 1.66 -10.72 -9.30
N ARG A 104 1.76 -9.54 -8.69
CA ARG A 104 2.95 -8.70 -8.75
C ARG A 104 4.15 -9.40 -8.16
N GLY A 105 5.24 -9.45 -8.93
CA GLY A 105 6.48 -10.09 -8.53
C GLY A 105 6.53 -11.61 -8.71
N LEU A 106 5.49 -12.24 -9.25
CA LEU A 106 5.54 -13.66 -9.65
C LEU A 106 6.57 -13.92 -10.75
N ARG A 107 6.83 -12.94 -11.62
CA ARG A 107 7.81 -13.02 -12.72
C ARG A 107 9.24 -13.34 -12.26
N GLY A 108 9.61 -12.99 -11.02
CA GLY A 108 10.92 -13.35 -10.43
C GLY A 108 10.91 -14.64 -9.60
N ILE A 109 9.75 -15.27 -9.43
CA ILE A 109 9.57 -16.52 -8.67
C ILE A 109 9.36 -17.69 -9.63
N ILE A 110 8.64 -17.45 -10.72
CA ILE A 110 8.44 -18.42 -11.80
C ILE A 110 9.72 -18.49 -12.65
N PRO A 111 10.15 -19.70 -13.05
CA PRO A 111 11.27 -19.87 -13.97
C PRO A 111 11.14 -19.05 -15.26
N GLU A 112 12.23 -18.41 -15.70
CA GLU A 112 12.24 -17.52 -16.87
C GLU A 112 11.79 -18.20 -18.18
N ASP A 113 12.00 -19.51 -18.30
CA ASP A 113 11.58 -20.32 -19.45
C ASP A 113 10.05 -20.41 -19.59
N VAL A 114 9.29 -20.18 -18.52
CA VAL A 114 7.82 -20.26 -18.50
C VAL A 114 7.17 -18.87 -18.48
N THR A 115 7.90 -17.82 -18.12
CA THR A 115 7.38 -16.46 -17.95
C THR A 115 6.70 -15.94 -19.22
N LEU A 116 7.38 -16.01 -20.37
CA LEU A 116 6.81 -15.54 -21.65
C LEU A 116 5.62 -16.40 -22.07
N THR A 117 5.68 -17.71 -21.85
CA THR A 117 4.57 -18.62 -22.13
C THR A 117 3.35 -18.29 -21.27
N THR A 118 3.56 -17.87 -20.04
CA THR A 118 2.48 -17.48 -19.12
C THR A 118 1.78 -16.22 -19.60
N VAL A 119 2.53 -15.20 -20.07
CA VAL A 119 1.93 -13.99 -20.65
C VAL A 119 1.03 -14.34 -21.84
N VAL A 120 1.51 -15.19 -22.76
CA VAL A 120 0.72 -15.63 -23.92
C VAL A 120 -0.51 -16.41 -23.47
N ALA A 121 -0.36 -17.30 -22.49
CA ALA A 121 -1.49 -18.05 -21.95
C ALA A 121 -2.55 -17.14 -21.33
N LEU A 122 -2.14 -16.10 -20.58
CA LEU A 122 -3.07 -15.12 -20.02
C LEU A 122 -3.78 -14.29 -21.10
N GLN A 123 -3.08 -13.91 -22.18
CA GLN A 123 -3.68 -13.22 -23.33
C GLN A 123 -4.70 -14.10 -24.06
N GLU A 124 -4.39 -15.39 -24.24
CA GLU A 124 -5.32 -16.36 -24.82
C GLU A 124 -6.54 -16.61 -23.92
N MET A 125 -6.33 -16.69 -22.59
CA MET A 125 -7.43 -16.77 -21.62
C MET A 125 -8.33 -15.54 -21.69
N ARG A 126 -7.76 -14.33 -21.72
CA ARG A 126 -8.51 -13.08 -21.91
C ARG A 126 -9.34 -13.13 -23.18
N TRP A 127 -8.71 -13.42 -24.33
CA TRP A 127 -9.39 -13.48 -25.62
C TRP A 127 -10.52 -14.51 -25.61
N LYS A 128 -10.29 -15.70 -25.05
CA LYS A 128 -11.30 -16.74 -24.96
C LYS A 128 -12.45 -16.35 -24.03
N SER A 129 -12.15 -15.72 -22.90
CA SER A 129 -13.15 -15.22 -21.96
C SER A 129 -14.04 -14.15 -22.60
N LEU A 130 -13.47 -13.18 -23.32
CA LEU A 130 -14.24 -12.14 -24.02
C LEU A 130 -15.15 -12.73 -25.11
N SER A 131 -14.76 -13.85 -25.72
CA SER A 131 -15.58 -14.50 -26.73
C SER A 131 -16.95 -15.01 -26.22
N TYR A 132 -17.12 -15.18 -24.91
CA TYR A 132 -18.38 -15.60 -24.29
C TYR A 132 -19.37 -14.45 -24.06
N PHE A 133 -18.91 -13.19 -24.00
CA PHE A 133 -19.73 -12.04 -23.60
C PHE A 133 -20.06 -11.09 -24.76
N LYS A 134 -19.99 -11.56 -26.01
CA LYS A 134 -20.14 -10.72 -27.23
C LYS A 134 -21.45 -9.91 -27.31
N GLU A 135 -22.48 -10.35 -26.61
CA GLU A 135 -23.81 -9.71 -26.60
C GLU A 135 -23.93 -8.61 -25.53
N ASP A 136 -23.05 -8.60 -24.53
CA ASP A 136 -23.06 -7.67 -23.40
C ASP A 136 -21.77 -6.84 -23.38
N GLU A 137 -21.89 -5.58 -23.79
CA GLU A 137 -20.77 -4.64 -23.87
C GLU A 137 -20.23 -4.28 -22.48
N GLU A 138 -21.09 -4.09 -21.49
CA GLU A 138 -20.69 -3.75 -20.12
C GLU A 138 -19.90 -4.89 -19.48
N ALA A 139 -20.39 -6.13 -19.60
CA ALA A 139 -19.68 -7.30 -19.09
C ALA A 139 -18.33 -7.51 -19.80
N THR A 140 -18.29 -7.27 -21.12
CA THR A 140 -17.06 -7.35 -21.92
C THR A 140 -16.00 -6.37 -21.43
N GLU A 141 -16.37 -5.12 -21.17
CA GLU A 141 -15.45 -4.09 -20.65
C GLU A 141 -14.91 -4.45 -19.27
N ILE A 142 -15.77 -4.91 -18.35
CA ILE A 142 -15.37 -5.32 -17.01
C ILE A 142 -14.37 -6.47 -17.09
N VAL A 143 -14.71 -7.55 -17.80
CA VAL A 143 -13.84 -8.72 -17.92
C VAL A 143 -12.49 -8.33 -18.55
N LYS A 144 -12.51 -7.51 -19.59
CA LYS A 144 -11.31 -7.00 -20.24
C LYS A 144 -10.42 -6.25 -19.26
N TYR A 145 -10.98 -5.31 -18.49
CA TYR A 145 -10.26 -4.53 -17.48
C TYR A 145 -9.51 -5.42 -16.48
N TYR A 146 -10.18 -6.42 -15.89
CA TYR A 146 -9.54 -7.28 -14.88
C TYR A 146 -8.43 -8.17 -15.47
N PHE A 147 -8.60 -8.67 -16.70
CA PHE A 147 -7.53 -9.41 -17.38
C PHE A 147 -6.36 -8.50 -17.78
N ASP A 148 -6.62 -7.26 -18.18
CA ASP A 148 -5.57 -6.30 -18.49
C ASP A 148 -4.74 -5.98 -17.24
N VAL A 149 -5.39 -5.71 -16.10
CA VAL A 149 -4.69 -5.52 -14.81
C VAL A 149 -3.88 -6.76 -14.42
N LEU A 150 -4.43 -7.97 -14.62
CA LEU A 150 -3.71 -9.21 -14.33
C LEU A 150 -2.41 -9.32 -15.15
N ILE A 151 -2.50 -9.06 -16.46
CA ILE A 151 -1.36 -9.16 -17.38
C ILE A 151 -0.33 -8.08 -17.07
N GLU A 152 -0.76 -6.85 -16.84
CA GLU A 152 0.11 -5.73 -16.49
C GLU A 152 0.89 -6.01 -15.20
N GLU A 153 0.21 -6.40 -14.12
CA GLU A 153 0.84 -6.68 -12.83
C GLU A 153 1.75 -7.92 -12.87
N TYR A 154 1.44 -8.91 -13.71
CA TYR A 154 2.32 -10.06 -13.93
C TYR A 154 3.64 -9.67 -14.61
N GLN A 155 3.60 -8.69 -15.52
CA GLN A 155 4.79 -8.22 -16.21
C GLN A 155 5.73 -7.42 -15.30
N VAL A 156 5.21 -6.86 -14.20
CA VAL A 156 6.00 -6.14 -13.20
C VAL A 156 6.97 -7.09 -12.51
N GLU A 157 8.26 -6.74 -12.55
CA GLU A 157 9.31 -7.49 -11.87
C GLU A 157 9.15 -7.47 -10.35
N LYS A 158 9.90 -8.34 -9.66
CA LYS A 158 9.84 -8.46 -8.21
C LYS A 158 10.14 -7.10 -7.56
N PRO A 159 9.18 -6.51 -6.82
CA PRO A 159 9.37 -5.22 -6.20
C PRO A 159 10.49 -5.24 -5.16
N ARG A 160 11.11 -4.09 -4.92
CA ARG A 160 12.13 -3.94 -3.88
C ARG A 160 11.51 -4.14 -2.50
N VAL A 161 12.28 -4.75 -1.60
CA VAL A 161 11.87 -4.95 -0.22
C VAL A 161 11.93 -3.62 0.53
N HIS A 162 10.95 -3.35 1.38
CA HIS A 162 11.00 -2.20 2.29
C HIS A 162 11.86 -2.58 3.49
N VAL A 163 12.99 -1.91 3.63
CA VAL A 163 13.93 -2.13 4.74
C VAL A 163 13.65 -1.11 5.82
N ARG A 164 13.63 -1.57 7.07
CA ARG A 164 13.58 -0.75 8.28
C ARG A 164 14.94 -0.89 8.95
N GLU A 165 15.73 0.17 8.88
CA GLU A 165 17.02 0.25 9.54
C GLU A 165 16.82 0.55 11.04
N GLY A 166 17.60 -0.11 11.90
CA GLY A 166 17.61 0.20 13.34
C GLY A 166 18.39 1.48 13.59
N ILE A 167 17.88 2.35 14.45
CA ILE A 167 18.50 3.65 14.74
C ILE A 167 19.52 3.52 15.88
N SER A 168 19.21 2.69 16.88
CA SER A 168 20.11 2.33 17.96
C SER A 168 20.72 0.95 17.73
N PRO A 169 21.89 0.64 18.33
CA PRO A 169 22.49 -0.70 18.23
C PRO A 169 21.57 -1.80 18.79
N ASP A 170 20.67 -1.46 19.71
CA ASP A 170 19.75 -2.41 20.34
C ASP A 170 18.50 -2.70 19.47
N GLN A 171 18.19 -1.82 18.52
CA GLN A 171 17.10 -1.99 17.58
C GLN A 171 17.54 -2.88 16.41
N GLN A 172 16.88 -4.01 16.26
CA GLN A 172 17.13 -4.89 15.11
C GLN A 172 16.61 -4.27 13.80
N GLY A 173 17.40 -4.42 12.73
CA GLY A 173 16.95 -4.12 11.37
C GLY A 173 15.96 -5.17 10.87
N LEU A 174 14.90 -4.74 10.18
CA LEU A 174 13.86 -5.61 9.64
C LEU A 174 13.59 -5.31 8.18
N GLN A 175 12.91 -6.23 7.50
CA GLN A 175 12.52 -6.05 6.11
C GLN A 175 11.12 -6.61 5.83
N LEU A 176 10.35 -5.93 4.99
CA LEU A 176 8.99 -6.30 4.59
C LEU A 176 8.88 -6.31 3.07
N PRO A 177 8.44 -7.42 2.44
CA PRO A 177 8.18 -7.41 1.01
C PRO A 177 7.08 -6.40 0.67
N GLN A 178 7.30 -5.57 -0.35
CA GLN A 178 6.37 -4.49 -0.73
C GLN A 178 4.94 -4.99 -0.99
N VAL A 179 4.78 -6.24 -1.44
CA VAL A 179 3.47 -6.86 -1.64
C VAL A 179 2.63 -6.89 -0.36
N TYR A 180 3.24 -7.13 0.81
CA TYR A 180 2.53 -7.09 2.10
C TYR A 180 2.06 -5.67 2.47
N VAL A 181 2.81 -4.65 2.04
CA VAL A 181 2.42 -3.25 2.24
C VAL A 181 1.25 -2.89 1.34
N LEU A 182 1.27 -3.35 0.08
CA LEU A 182 0.17 -3.15 -0.86
C LEU A 182 -1.12 -3.88 -0.44
N ALA A 183 -0.98 -5.02 0.24
CA ALA A 183 -2.10 -5.78 0.78
C ALA A 183 -2.70 -5.14 2.03
N ALA A 184 -1.94 -4.29 2.72
CA ALA A 184 -2.39 -3.63 3.92
C ALA A 184 -3.43 -2.55 3.60
N GLU A 185 -4.32 -2.31 4.54
CA GLU A 185 -5.26 -1.20 4.44
C GLU A 185 -4.52 0.14 4.35
N SER A 186 -4.85 0.94 3.33
CA SER A 186 -4.25 2.26 3.15
C SER A 186 -4.74 3.20 4.24
N ARG A 187 -3.86 3.54 5.18
CA ARG A 187 -4.16 4.52 6.23
C ARG A 187 -3.77 5.92 5.76
N PRO A 188 -4.69 6.90 5.80
CA PRO A 188 -4.39 8.26 5.36
C PRO A 188 -3.38 8.91 6.29
N ARG A 189 -2.39 9.58 5.69
CA ARG A 189 -1.41 10.41 6.41
C ARG A 189 -1.81 11.87 6.27
N PHE A 190 -1.89 12.57 7.40
CA PHE A 190 -2.26 13.97 7.42
C PHE A 190 -0.99 14.82 7.46
N VAL A 191 -0.83 15.68 6.47
CA VAL A 191 0.30 16.60 6.35
C VAL A 191 -0.23 18.03 6.43
N MET A 192 0.48 18.89 7.15
CA MET A 192 0.14 20.30 7.27
C MET A 192 1.09 21.14 6.42
N LYS A 193 0.56 21.74 5.37
CA LYS A 193 1.28 22.69 4.52
C LYS A 193 0.60 24.07 4.58
N PRO A 194 1.35 25.17 4.35
CA PRO A 194 0.80 26.51 4.46
C PRO A 194 -0.35 26.77 3.47
N ASN A 195 -0.28 26.18 2.27
CA ASN A 195 -1.22 26.41 1.16
C ASN A 195 -2.45 25.50 1.17
N LEU A 196 -2.71 24.76 2.24
CA LEU A 196 -3.88 23.89 2.35
C LEU A 196 -5.17 24.67 2.61
N SER A 197 -6.29 24.08 2.19
CA SER A 197 -7.62 24.61 2.50
C SER A 197 -7.91 24.58 4.00
N ALA A 198 -8.81 25.43 4.47
CA ALA A 198 -9.18 25.48 5.89
C ALA A 198 -9.73 24.13 6.41
N THR A 199 -10.41 23.38 5.54
CA THR A 199 -10.97 22.05 5.86
C THR A 199 -9.87 21.00 6.04
N GLU A 200 -8.88 20.96 5.15
CA GLU A 200 -7.72 20.06 5.25
C GLU A 200 -6.88 20.37 6.48
N LYS A 201 -6.61 21.65 6.74
CA LYS A 201 -5.91 22.10 7.96
C LYS A 201 -6.64 21.64 9.22
N GLN A 202 -7.97 21.77 9.25
CA GLN A 202 -8.77 21.30 10.37
C GLN A 202 -8.76 19.77 10.50
N ALA A 203 -8.75 19.04 9.39
CA ALA A 203 -8.65 17.58 9.39
C ALA A 203 -7.32 17.10 9.98
N ALA A 204 -6.20 17.76 9.62
CA ALA A 204 -4.88 17.47 10.19
C ALA A 204 -4.83 17.72 11.70
N ILE A 205 -5.40 18.84 12.17
CA ILE A 205 -5.49 19.15 13.61
C ILE A 205 -6.32 18.10 14.36
N LYS A 206 -7.48 17.71 13.80
CA LYS A 206 -8.31 16.64 14.37
C LYS A 206 -7.59 15.29 14.38
N ALA A 207 -6.75 15.01 13.37
CA ALA A 207 -5.91 13.81 13.35
C ALA A 207 -4.86 13.86 14.47
N ALA A 208 -4.22 15.00 14.69
CA ALA A 208 -3.24 15.18 15.76
C ALA A 208 -3.86 14.99 17.15
N TYR A 209 -5.09 15.48 17.38
CA TYR A 209 -5.80 15.21 18.63
C TYR A 209 -6.10 13.71 18.82
N ARG A 210 -6.62 13.04 17.78
CA ARG A 210 -6.87 11.59 17.82
C ARG A 210 -5.60 10.78 18.07
N GLN A 211 -4.46 11.22 17.55
CA GLN A 211 -3.18 10.54 17.77
C GLN A 211 -2.66 10.74 19.20
N VAL A 212 -2.57 12.00 19.67
CA VAL A 212 -1.93 12.33 20.95
C VAL A 212 -2.82 12.00 22.15
N PHE A 213 -4.13 12.13 22.02
CA PHE A 213 -5.09 11.91 23.10
C PHE A 213 -5.96 10.67 22.91
N GLU A 214 -5.75 9.90 21.84
CA GLU A 214 -6.53 8.72 21.45
C GLU A 214 -7.98 8.99 21.00
N PHE A 215 -8.50 10.20 21.21
CA PHE A 215 -9.84 10.61 20.80
C PHE A 215 -9.89 12.10 20.43
N ASP A 216 -10.99 12.54 19.80
CA ASP A 216 -11.19 13.95 19.47
C ASP A 216 -11.71 14.76 20.67
N ILE A 217 -10.83 15.53 21.30
CA ILE A 217 -11.13 16.34 22.50
C ILE A 217 -12.22 17.38 22.21
N ASN A 218 -12.17 18.03 21.05
CA ASN A 218 -13.09 19.11 20.71
C ASN A 218 -14.53 18.61 20.73
N ARG A 219 -14.75 17.38 20.24
CA ARG A 219 -16.07 16.74 20.24
C ARG A 219 -16.49 16.24 21.62
N ALA A 220 -15.55 15.73 22.42
CA ALA A 220 -15.87 15.09 23.69
C ALA A 220 -16.12 16.09 24.82
N TYR A 221 -15.31 17.16 24.91
CA TYR A 221 -15.31 18.08 26.04
C TYR A 221 -15.52 19.54 25.66
N GLY A 222 -15.61 19.87 24.36
CA GLY A 222 -15.64 21.26 23.90
C GLY A 222 -14.38 22.06 24.23
N LEU A 223 -13.28 21.39 24.59
CA LEU A 223 -12.01 22.01 24.93
C LEU A 223 -11.19 22.19 23.64
N SER A 224 -10.93 23.43 23.27
CA SER A 224 -10.03 23.75 22.17
C SER A 224 -8.76 24.42 22.70
N LEU A 225 -7.62 24.04 22.13
CA LEU A 225 -6.35 24.75 22.34
C LEU A 225 -6.22 25.83 21.25
N GLY A 226 -7.17 26.76 21.23
CA GLY A 226 -7.38 27.73 20.14
C GLY A 226 -6.13 28.51 19.73
N ASP A 227 -5.27 28.86 20.70
CA ASP A 227 -4.02 29.56 20.45
C ASP A 227 -3.03 28.69 19.66
N LEU A 228 -2.90 27.40 20.01
CA LEU A 228 -2.01 26.47 19.32
C LEU A 228 -2.57 26.13 17.93
N GLU A 229 -3.88 25.94 17.81
CA GLU A 229 -4.53 25.72 16.52
C GLU A 229 -4.34 26.90 15.56
N SER A 230 -4.46 28.13 16.06
CA SER A 230 -4.28 29.32 15.24
C SER A 230 -2.83 29.44 14.77
N LYS A 231 -1.86 29.18 15.66
CA LYS A 231 -0.42 29.20 15.31
C LYS A 231 -0.05 28.14 14.28
N VAL A 232 -0.60 26.93 14.36
CA VAL A 232 -0.31 25.87 13.37
C VAL A 232 -1.03 26.15 12.05
N LYS A 233 -2.25 26.70 12.07
CA LYS A 233 -3.00 27.11 10.87
C LYS A 233 -2.28 28.21 10.09
N SER A 234 -1.68 29.17 10.79
CA SER A 234 -0.91 30.26 10.20
C SER A 234 0.50 29.86 9.76
N GLY A 235 0.98 28.67 10.18
CA GLY A 235 2.34 28.21 9.90
C GLY A 235 3.41 28.83 10.79
N ASN A 236 3.04 29.46 11.91
CA ASN A 236 4.00 30.01 12.89
C ASN A 236 4.72 28.90 13.66
N ILE A 237 4.07 27.75 13.82
CA ILE A 237 4.63 26.54 14.40
C ILE A 237 4.43 25.38 13.44
N SER A 238 5.40 24.46 13.37
CA SER A 238 5.27 23.22 12.61
C SER A 238 4.36 22.21 13.32
N VAL A 239 4.02 21.10 12.65
CA VAL A 239 3.22 20.03 13.26
C VAL A 239 4.00 19.37 14.39
N LYS A 240 5.31 19.20 14.22
CA LYS A 240 6.21 18.73 15.27
C LYS A 240 6.10 19.57 16.54
N GLU A 241 6.21 20.89 16.41
CA GLU A 241 6.08 21.83 17.54
C GLU A 241 4.66 21.83 18.14
N PHE A 242 3.64 21.70 17.29
CA PHE A 242 2.26 21.56 17.73
C PHE A 242 2.09 20.30 18.60
N VAL A 243 2.56 19.14 18.14
CA VAL A 243 2.54 17.87 18.89
C VAL A 243 3.32 17.97 20.20
N ARG A 244 4.50 18.61 20.18
CA ARG A 244 5.29 18.89 21.39
C ARG A 244 4.50 19.73 22.40
N ALA A 245 3.84 20.79 21.95
CA ALA A 245 3.00 21.64 22.79
C ALA A 245 1.78 20.89 23.34
N LEU A 246 1.17 19.99 22.56
CA LEU A 246 0.09 19.11 23.02
C LEU A 246 0.57 18.18 24.14
N GLY A 247 1.73 17.53 23.97
CA GLY A 247 2.31 16.63 24.98
C GLY A 247 2.69 17.33 26.29
N LYS A 248 3.07 18.60 26.22
CA LYS A 248 3.38 19.44 27.38
C LYS A 248 2.15 20.11 28.01
N SER A 249 0.97 19.95 27.40
CA SER A 249 -0.25 20.59 27.89
C SER A 249 -0.69 20.00 29.24
N ARG A 250 -1.37 20.83 30.04
CA ARG A 250 -2.00 20.39 31.29
C ARG A 250 -3.01 19.26 31.07
N LEU A 251 -3.67 19.24 29.91
CA LEU A 251 -4.63 18.20 29.55
C LEU A 251 -3.96 16.83 29.40
N TYR A 252 -2.84 16.78 28.68
CA TYR A 252 -2.09 15.53 28.48
C TYR A 252 -1.59 14.99 29.82
N ARG A 253 -1.01 15.87 30.65
CA ARG A 253 -0.55 15.51 31.99
C ARG A 253 -1.65 14.88 32.86
N ARG A 254 -2.84 15.49 32.89
CA ARG A 254 -3.97 14.99 33.69
C ARG A 254 -4.48 13.63 33.22
N GLN A 255 -4.38 13.33 31.93
CA GLN A 255 -4.93 12.10 31.34
C GLN A 255 -3.94 10.92 31.34
N PHE A 256 -2.66 11.17 31.06
CA PHE A 256 -1.68 10.11 30.78
C PHE A 256 -0.47 10.09 31.71
N TYR A 257 -0.29 11.12 32.55
CA TYR A 257 0.82 11.19 33.50
C TYR A 257 0.34 11.01 34.95
N GLU A 258 -0.60 11.84 35.40
CA GLU A 258 -1.08 11.79 36.80
C GLU A 258 -1.74 10.47 37.22
N PRO A 259 -2.54 9.77 36.37
CA PRO A 259 -3.23 8.55 36.79
C PRO A 259 -2.43 7.27 36.49
N HIS A 260 -1.16 7.36 36.08
CA HIS A 260 -0.33 6.23 35.65
C HIS A 260 1.03 6.25 36.35
N SER A 261 1.66 5.08 36.45
CA SER A 261 3.05 4.99 36.89
C SER A 261 3.99 5.52 35.80
N ILE A 262 5.19 5.97 36.18
CA ILE A 262 6.21 6.45 35.24
C ILE A 262 6.45 5.45 34.12
N SER A 263 6.61 4.17 34.45
CA SER A 263 6.81 3.10 33.47
C SER A 263 5.66 3.03 32.47
N ARG A 264 4.41 3.09 32.94
CA ARG A 264 3.23 3.06 32.06
C ARG A 264 3.10 4.33 31.22
N THR A 265 3.48 5.49 31.75
CA THR A 265 3.47 6.74 31.00
C THR A 265 4.47 6.71 29.85
N ILE A 266 5.64 6.08 30.01
CA ILE A 266 6.61 5.91 28.91
C ILE A 266 5.98 5.07 27.79
N GLU A 267 5.37 3.94 28.12
CA GLU A 267 4.71 3.06 27.13
C GLU A 267 3.63 3.81 26.32
N LEU A 268 2.81 4.61 27.00
CA LEU A 268 1.78 5.44 26.35
C LEU A 268 2.41 6.59 25.54
N ALA A 269 3.50 7.19 26.01
CA ALA A 269 4.19 8.26 25.29
C ALA A 269 4.76 7.75 23.95
N PHE A 270 5.35 6.55 23.93
CA PHE A 270 5.81 5.91 22.70
C PHE A 270 4.68 5.70 21.69
N ARG A 271 3.51 5.25 22.17
CA ARG A 271 2.29 5.14 21.35
C ARG A 271 1.89 6.49 20.76
N HIS A 272 1.82 7.54 21.57
CA HIS A 272 1.30 8.84 21.17
C HIS A 272 2.23 9.60 20.22
N PHE A 273 3.53 9.65 20.54
CA PHE A 273 4.49 10.48 19.81
C PHE A 273 5.21 9.74 18.68
N LEU A 274 5.53 8.47 18.88
CA LEU A 274 6.25 7.65 17.88
C LEU A 274 5.35 6.65 17.16
N GLY A 275 4.12 6.44 17.61
CA GLY A 275 3.18 5.54 16.95
C GLY A 275 3.57 4.06 17.01
N ARG A 276 4.48 3.67 17.90
CA ARG A 276 4.94 2.28 18.10
C ARG A 276 5.07 1.94 19.57
N ALA A 277 5.37 0.68 19.86
CA ALA A 277 5.76 0.22 21.18
C ALA A 277 7.28 0.34 21.41
N LEU A 278 7.70 0.20 22.68
CA LEU A 278 9.11 0.03 23.05
C LEU A 278 9.67 -1.25 22.40
N SER A 279 10.90 -1.16 21.93
CA SER A 279 11.59 -2.24 21.21
C SER A 279 12.50 -3.07 22.13
N SER A 280 13.25 -2.41 23.01
CA SER A 280 14.23 -3.04 23.90
C SER A 280 14.10 -2.56 25.35
N LEU A 281 14.75 -3.27 26.27
CA LEU A 281 14.76 -2.89 27.69
C LEU A 281 15.68 -1.68 27.91
N GLU A 282 16.76 -1.61 27.15
CA GLU A 282 17.74 -0.53 27.12
C GLU A 282 17.06 0.78 26.73
N GLU A 283 16.24 0.75 25.67
CA GLU A 283 15.42 1.89 25.26
C GLU A 283 14.48 2.33 26.39
N PHE A 284 13.83 1.38 27.08
CA PHE A 284 13.00 1.72 28.23
C PHE A 284 13.80 2.42 29.34
N GLN A 285 14.98 1.91 29.69
CA GLN A 285 15.83 2.45 30.75
C GLN A 285 16.28 3.89 30.44
N ASP A 286 16.68 4.16 29.19
CA ASP A 286 17.11 5.50 28.77
C ASP A 286 16.01 6.55 28.96
N TYR A 287 14.79 6.25 28.50
CA TYR A 287 13.66 7.16 28.64
C TYR A 287 13.13 7.22 30.08
N PHE A 288 13.26 6.13 30.85
CA PHE A 288 12.95 6.11 32.28
C PHE A 288 13.87 7.03 33.08
N ASP A 289 15.16 7.07 32.73
CA ASP A 289 16.13 7.96 33.33
C ASP A 289 15.83 9.44 33.05
N ILE A 290 15.44 9.75 31.80
CA ILE A 290 15.10 11.12 31.38
C ILE A 290 13.89 11.64 32.16
N ILE A 291 12.80 10.86 32.21
CA ILE A 291 11.58 11.29 32.88
C ILE A 291 11.76 11.36 34.40
N SER A 292 12.53 10.43 35.00
CA SER A 292 12.81 10.43 36.43
C SER A 292 13.62 11.67 36.86
N LYS A 293 14.54 12.15 36.03
CA LYS A 293 15.40 13.31 36.34
C LYS A 293 14.74 14.65 36.00
N LYS A 294 14.01 14.75 34.89
CA LYS A 294 13.55 16.02 34.31
C LYS A 294 12.03 16.13 34.14
N GLY A 295 11.28 15.07 34.46
CA GLY A 295 9.83 15.02 34.37
C GLY A 295 9.29 14.89 32.94
N LEU A 296 7.95 14.99 32.83
CA LEU A 296 7.20 14.79 31.59
C LEU A 296 7.65 15.70 30.41
N PRO A 297 7.89 17.02 30.58
CA PRO A 297 8.25 17.87 29.44
C PRO A 297 9.52 17.43 28.73
N ALA A 298 10.51 16.95 29.49
CA ALA A 298 11.76 16.47 28.93
C ALA A 298 11.63 15.11 28.22
N LEU A 299 10.72 14.24 28.68
CA LEU A 299 10.39 13.01 27.95
C LEU A 299 9.78 13.34 26.57
N VAL A 300 8.84 14.29 26.52
CA VAL A 300 8.21 14.71 25.26
C VAL A 300 9.25 15.30 24.31
N ASP A 301 10.15 16.15 24.81
CA ASP A 301 11.25 16.69 24.01
C ASP A 301 12.17 15.60 23.48
N ALA A 302 12.59 14.65 24.34
CA ALA A 302 13.47 13.55 23.92
C ALA A 302 12.85 12.65 22.85
N LEU A 303 11.52 12.45 22.86
CA LEU A 303 10.82 11.66 21.83
C LEU A 303 10.67 12.44 20.52
N VAL A 304 10.28 13.71 20.59
CA VAL A 304 10.02 14.55 19.42
C VAL A 304 11.30 15.01 18.72
N ASP A 305 12.39 15.16 19.47
CA ASP A 305 13.73 15.53 18.97
C ASP A 305 14.57 14.32 18.53
N SER A 306 14.01 13.11 18.63
CA SER A 306 14.68 11.89 18.15
C SER A 306 14.84 11.90 16.64
N GLN A 307 15.93 11.28 16.16
CA GLN A 307 16.15 11.06 14.72
C GLN A 307 15.02 10.25 14.10
N GLU A 308 14.50 9.26 14.84
CA GLU A 308 13.35 8.47 14.42
C GLU A 308 12.13 9.34 14.07
N TYR A 309 11.81 10.31 14.91
CA TYR A 309 10.68 11.18 14.69
C TYR A 309 10.85 11.98 13.39
N ALA A 310 12.07 12.49 13.15
CA ALA A 310 12.40 13.23 11.95
C ALA A 310 12.31 12.36 10.68
N ASP A 311 12.76 11.11 10.73
CA ASP A 311 12.75 10.20 9.58
C ASP A 311 11.33 9.75 9.19
N TYR A 312 10.47 9.47 10.18
CA TYR A 312 9.12 8.94 9.93
C TYR A 312 8.07 10.02 9.69
N PHE A 313 8.17 11.15 10.38
CA PHE A 313 7.14 12.20 10.38
C PHE A 313 7.67 13.55 9.85
N GLY A 314 8.95 13.83 10.03
CA GLY A 314 9.54 15.12 9.74
C GLY A 314 8.90 16.22 10.60
N GLU A 315 8.66 17.40 10.00
CA GLU A 315 8.04 18.52 10.72
C GLU A 315 6.59 18.80 10.32
N GLU A 316 6.15 18.26 9.17
CA GLU A 316 4.86 18.56 8.56
C GLU A 316 3.83 17.44 8.73
N THR A 317 4.25 16.20 9.00
CA THR A 317 3.34 15.05 9.06
C THR A 317 2.87 14.84 10.49
N VAL A 318 1.57 14.63 10.66
CA VAL A 318 0.99 14.22 11.95
C VAL A 318 1.44 12.79 12.26
N PRO A 319 1.92 12.49 13.48
CA PRO A 319 2.27 11.12 13.85
C PRO A 319 1.10 10.15 13.65
N TYR A 320 1.42 8.91 13.30
CA TYR A 320 0.43 7.87 13.01
C TYR A 320 0.87 6.55 13.60
N LEU A 321 -0.11 5.68 13.90
CA LEU A 321 0.17 4.34 14.42
C LEU A 321 0.82 3.46 13.35
N ARG A 322 2.04 3.03 13.64
CA ARG A 322 2.86 2.13 12.83
C ARG A 322 2.50 0.68 13.16
N GLY A 323 1.40 0.24 12.57
CA GLY A 323 0.87 -1.10 12.73
C GLY A 323 1.30 -2.07 11.63
N LEU A 324 0.74 -3.28 11.70
CA LEU A 324 0.92 -4.31 10.70
C LEU A 324 0.65 -3.78 9.29
N GLY A 325 1.55 -4.12 8.36
CA GLY A 325 1.43 -3.78 6.94
C GLY A 325 2.02 -2.43 6.56
N GLN A 326 2.17 -1.47 7.48
CA GLN A 326 2.87 -0.21 7.17
C GLN A 326 4.38 -0.36 7.18
N GLU A 327 4.90 -1.11 8.14
CA GLU A 327 6.32 -1.38 8.31
C GLU A 327 6.53 -2.82 8.80
N ALA A 328 7.77 -3.28 8.72
CA ALA A 328 8.17 -4.55 9.30
C ALA A 328 8.08 -4.49 10.82
N GLN A 329 7.36 -5.45 11.40
CA GLN A 329 7.12 -5.57 12.85
C GLN A 329 8.07 -6.59 13.45
N GLU A 330 8.59 -6.30 14.64
CA GLU A 330 9.41 -7.24 15.38
C GLU A 330 8.56 -8.26 16.13
N CYS A 331 9.08 -9.48 16.29
CA CYS A 331 8.39 -10.50 17.07
C CYS A 331 8.52 -10.27 18.59
N ARG A 332 9.51 -9.50 19.04
CA ARG A 332 9.82 -9.30 20.47
C ARG A 332 8.68 -8.63 21.25
N ASN A 333 8.05 -7.63 20.65
CA ASN A 333 6.95 -6.87 21.26
C ASN A 333 5.59 -7.12 20.59
N TRP A 334 5.46 -8.21 19.84
CA TRP A 334 4.29 -8.51 19.00
C TRP A 334 2.96 -8.35 19.74
N GLY A 335 2.72 -9.13 20.81
CA GLY A 335 1.48 -9.07 21.59
C GLY A 335 1.24 -7.71 22.25
N PRO A 336 2.18 -7.22 23.08
CA PRO A 336 2.04 -5.94 23.78
C PRO A 336 1.79 -4.75 22.84
N GLN A 337 2.34 -4.73 21.63
CA GLN A 337 2.12 -3.66 20.67
C GLN A 337 0.68 -3.62 20.15
N PHE A 338 0.06 -4.77 19.84
CA PHE A 338 -1.34 -4.80 19.43
C PHE A 338 -2.26 -4.35 20.57
N ASP A 339 -1.99 -4.80 21.79
CA ASP A 339 -2.73 -4.37 22.97
C ASP A 339 -2.61 -2.86 23.20
N LEU A 340 -1.43 -2.29 22.95
CA LEU A 340 -1.16 -0.86 23.10
C LEU A 340 -1.96 -0.02 22.08
N PHE A 341 -2.21 -0.51 20.87
CA PHE A 341 -2.95 0.24 19.86
C PHE A 341 -4.47 0.26 20.06
N ASN A 342 -4.99 -0.53 21.00
CA ASN A 342 -6.41 -0.53 21.33
C ASN A 342 -6.81 0.66 22.21
N TYR A 343 -8.08 1.08 22.11
CA TYR A 343 -8.67 2.14 22.96
C TYR A 343 -8.67 1.79 24.45
N SER A 344 -8.53 0.50 24.79
CA SER A 344 -8.46 -0.01 26.16
C SER A 344 -7.09 0.18 26.79
N ALA A 345 -6.06 0.58 26.01
CA ALA A 345 -4.70 0.70 26.51
C ALA A 345 -4.57 1.65 27.72
N PRO A 346 -5.14 2.88 27.73
CA PRO A 346 -5.01 3.78 28.87
C PRO A 346 -5.65 3.25 30.16
N VAL A 347 -6.63 2.34 30.06
CA VAL A 347 -7.31 1.75 31.21
C VAL A 347 -6.37 0.84 31.99
N ARG A 348 -5.45 0.17 31.30
CA ARG A 348 -4.46 -0.71 31.94
C ARG A 348 -3.41 0.12 32.69
N LYS A 349 -3.32 -0.13 34.00
CA LYS A 349 -2.38 0.56 34.91
C LYS A 349 -1.03 -0.10 35.06
N VAL A 350 -0.98 -1.43 34.88
CA VAL A 350 0.25 -2.21 34.99
C VAL A 350 1.07 -2.06 33.69
N PRO A 351 2.36 -1.73 33.77
CA PRO A 351 3.24 -1.70 32.59
C PRO A 351 3.34 -3.10 31.95
N GLN A 352 3.56 -3.15 30.64
CA GLN A 352 3.64 -4.40 29.88
C GLN A 352 5.06 -4.72 29.37
N PHE A 353 5.91 -3.69 29.19
CA PHE A 353 7.18 -3.85 28.49
C PHE A 353 8.36 -4.03 29.43
N VAL A 354 8.13 -3.87 30.73
CA VAL A 354 9.15 -3.95 31.81
C VAL A 354 8.94 -5.18 32.69
N THR A 355 7.72 -5.73 32.70
CA THR A 355 7.32 -6.94 33.44
C THR A 355 7.55 -8.17 32.60
#